data_AF-A0A6N8NEB7-F1
#
_entry.id   AF-A0A6N8NEB7-F1
#
_cell.length_a   1.000
_cell.length_b   1.000
_cell.length_c   1.000
_cell.angle_alpha   90.00
_cell.angle_beta   90.00
_cell.angle_gamma   90.00
#
_symmetry.space_group_name_H-M   'P 1'
#
loop_
_entity.id
_entity.type
_entity.pdbx_description
1 polymer ?
#
loop_
_entity_poly.entity_id
_entity_poly.type
_entity_poly.pdbx_seq_one_letter_code
_entity_poly.pdbx_strand_id
1 'polypeptide(L)' 'MRRLKMMLCVMMLPLVIVGCASRQSVRPCVKAPPPPAWIMQPPPDWKTPLSGIISPSERD' A
#
# COMPACT_ATOMS: atom_id res chain seq x y z
N MET A 1 19.04 28.78 32.27
CA MET A 1 18.44 28.23 31.02
C MET A 1 19.40 27.42 30.14
N ARG A 2 20.61 27.91 29.82
CA ARG A 2 21.55 27.23 28.90
C ARG A 2 21.94 25.81 29.32
N ARG A 3 22.26 25.59 30.60
CA ARG A 3 22.62 24.25 31.12
C ARG A 3 21.48 23.23 31.08
N LEU A 4 20.27 23.67 31.45
CA LEU A 4 19.07 22.82 31.40
C LEU A 4 18.77 22.37 29.96
N LYS A 5 18.92 23.28 28.99
CA LYS A 5 18.73 22.98 27.55
C LYS A 5 19.77 21.99 27.03
N MET A 6 21.03 22.10 27.45
CA MET A 6 22.08 21.10 27.14
C MET A 6 21.77 19.74 27.74
N MET A 7 21.35 19.67 29.01
CA MET A 7 20.96 18.40 29.65
C MET A 7 19.82 17.73 28.88
N LEU A 8 18.78 18.47 28.50
CA LEU A 8 17.68 17.95 27.69
C LEU A 8 18.15 17.41 26.34
N CYS A 9 19.01 18.14 25.62
CA CYS A 9 19.58 17.67 24.36
C CYS A 9 20.39 16.37 24.54
N VAL A 10 21.23 16.29 25.58
CA VAL A 10 22.03 15.09 25.87
C VAL A 10 21.14 13.91 26.24
N MET A 11 20.04 14.12 26.95
CA MET A 11 19.08 13.07 27.29
C MET A 11 18.26 12.58 26.10
N MET A 12 18.00 13.44 25.10
CA MET A 12 17.23 13.09 23.90
C MET A 12 18.08 12.42 22.81
N LEU A 13 19.38 12.71 22.76
CA LEU A 13 20.29 12.17 21.73
C LEU A 13 20.30 10.63 21.65
N PRO A 14 20.32 9.86 22.76
CA PRO A 14 20.28 8.40 22.74
C PRO A 14 18.97 7.85 22.15
N LEU A 15 17.83 8.49 22.44
CA LEU A 15 16.53 8.08 21.90
C LEU A 15 16.48 8.19 20.38
N VAL A 16 17.06 9.27 19.84
CA VAL A 16 17.19 9.47 18.39
C VAL A 16 18.11 8.39 17.78
N ILE A 17 19.25 8.11 18.41
CA ILE A 17 20.19 7.09 17.93
C ILE A 17 19.54 5.69 17.91
N VAL A 18 18.81 5.32 18.96
CA VAL A 18 18.09 4.03 19.02
C VAL A 18 17.02 3.94 17.93
N GLY A 19 16.27 5.02 17.70
CA GLY A 19 15.28 5.07 16.62
C GLY A 19 15.90 4.94 15.23
N CYS A 20 17.01 5.63 14.95
CA CYS A 20 17.70 5.58 13.67
C CYS A 20 18.44 4.26 13.42
N ALA A 21 19.00 3.64 14.46
CA ALA A 21 19.69 2.35 14.36
C ALA A 21 18.73 1.15 14.40
N SER A 22 17.46 1.38 14.74
CA SER A 22 16.43 0.36 14.77
C SER A 22 16.19 -0.19 13.36
N ARG A 23 16.70 -1.40 13.12
CA ARG A 23 16.34 -2.16 11.92
C ARG A 23 14.93 -2.68 12.12
N GLN A 24 13.99 -2.20 11.30
CA GLN A 24 12.66 -2.80 11.25
C GLN A 24 12.80 -4.28 10.94
N SER A 25 12.08 -5.13 11.68
CA SER A 25 12.01 -6.56 11.35
C SER A 25 11.30 -6.68 10.01
N VAL A 26 12.07 -6.80 8.94
CA VAL A 26 11.53 -7.12 7.62
C VAL A 26 11.16 -8.59 7.69
N ARG A 27 9.88 -8.91 7.45
CA ARG A 27 9.49 -10.30 7.27
C ARG A 27 10.40 -10.90 6.20
N PRO A 28 10.86 -12.15 6.34
CA PRO A 28 11.65 -12.80 5.29
C PRO A 28 10.98 -12.56 3.94
N CYS A 29 11.75 -12.17 2.93
CA CYS A 29 11.24 -11.95 1.58
C CYS A 29 10.86 -13.33 1.01
N VAL A 30 9.67 -13.80 1.35
CA VAL A 30 9.09 -14.99 0.77
C VAL A 30 8.58 -14.60 -0.61
N LYS A 31 8.93 -15.40 -1.63
CA LYS A 31 8.40 -15.21 -2.97
C LYS A 31 6.88 -15.24 -2.89
N ALA A 32 6.23 -14.16 -3.31
CA ALA A 32 4.78 -14.11 -3.40
C ALA A 32 4.29 -15.25 -4.31
N PRO A 33 3.13 -15.87 -4.00
CA PRO A 33 2.53 -16.83 -4.90
C PRO A 33 2.28 -16.17 -6.27
N PRO A 34 2.31 -16.93 -7.37
CA PRO A 34 1.97 -16.40 -8.67
C PRO A 34 0.53 -15.84 -8.65
N PRO A 35 0.25 -14.78 -9.43
CA PRO A 35 -1.10 -14.29 -9.55
C PRO A 35 -2.01 -15.41 -10.10
N PRO A 36 -3.27 -15.47 -9.67
CA PRO A 36 -4.20 -16.46 -10.18
C PRO A 36 -4.45 -16.26 -11.67
N ALA A 37 -4.70 -17.36 -12.39
CA ALA A 37 -4.81 -17.36 -13.86
C ALA A 37 -5.86 -16.37 -14.40
N TRP A 38 -6.97 -16.17 -13.68
CA TRP A 38 -8.04 -15.25 -14.08
C TRP A 38 -7.62 -13.77 -14.10
N ILE A 39 -6.60 -13.37 -13.32
CA ILE A 39 -6.06 -12.00 -13.34
C ILE A 39 -5.18 -11.76 -14.58
N MET A 40 -4.57 -12.81 -15.12
CA MET A 40 -3.74 -12.72 -16.33
C MET A 40 -4.58 -12.78 -17.61
N GLN A 41 -5.89 -13.06 -17.51
CA GLN A 41 -6.78 -13.08 -18.67
C GLN A 41 -7.11 -11.65 -19.12
N PRO A 42 -7.32 -11.43 -20.43
CA PRO A 42 -7.80 -10.14 -20.91
C PRO A 42 -9.17 -9.83 -20.29
N PRO A 43 -9.54 -8.55 -20.15
CA PRO A 43 -10.86 -8.16 -19.68
C PRO A 43 -11.95 -8.81 -20.57
N PRO A 44 -12.96 -9.49 -19.99
CA PRO A 44 -14.11 -9.97 -20.74
C PRO A 44 -14.78 -8.89 -21.59
N ASP A 45 -15.44 -9.27 -22.68
CA ASP A 45 -16.28 -8.33 -23.42
C ASP A 45 -17.67 -8.26 -22.77
N TRP A 46 -17.81 -7.43 -21.73
CA TRP A 46 -19.10 -7.18 -21.10
C TRP A 46 -20.01 -6.29 -21.95
N LYS A 47 -19.47 -5.54 -22.92
CA LYS A 47 -20.26 -4.56 -23.68
C LYS A 47 -21.26 -5.26 -24.58
N THR A 48 -20.83 -6.28 -25.31
CA THR A 48 -21.70 -7.06 -26.21
C THR A 48 -22.93 -7.68 -25.52
N PRO A 49 -22.79 -8.43 -24.41
CA PRO A 49 -23.96 -8.98 -23.72
C PRO A 49 -24.82 -7.87 -23.10
N LEU A 50 -24.22 -6.80 -22.56
CA LEU A 50 -24.97 -5.69 -22.00
C LEU A 50 -25.81 -4.96 -23.06
N SER A 51 -25.29 -4.77 -24.27
CA SER A 51 -26.05 -4.17 -25.38
C SER A 51 -27.20 -5.05 -25.87
N GLY A 52 -27.15 -6.37 -25.65
CA GLY A 52 -28.27 -7.26 -25.94
C GLY A 52 -29.38 -7.24 -24.88
N ILE A 53 -29.05 -6.90 -23.63
CA ILE A 53 -29.99 -6.88 -22.50
C ILE A 53 -30.57 -5.47 -22.29
N ILE A 54 -29.74 -4.45 -22.46
CA ILE A 54 -30.05 -3.05 -22.21
C ILE A 54 -30.07 -2.31 -23.54
N SER A 55 -31.25 -2.28 -24.15
CA SER A 55 -31.53 -1.45 -25.33
C SER A 55 -32.46 -0.30 -24.94
N PRO A 56 -32.31 0.89 -25.54
CA PRO A 56 -33.28 1.97 -25.36
C PRO A 56 -34.66 1.50 -25.81
N SER A 57 -35.69 1.71 -25.00
CA SER A 57 -37.07 1.58 -25.48
C SER A 57 -37.35 2.75 -26.42
N GLU A 58 -37.96 2.46 -27.57
CA GLU A 58 -38.45 3.51 -28.46
C GLU A 58 -39.45 4.39 -27.70
N ARG A 59 -39.36 5.71 -27.89
CA ARG A 59 -40.23 6.68 -27.22
C ARG A 59 -41.29 7.07 -28.24
N ASP A 60 -42.51 6.57 -28.07
CA ASP A 60 -43.69 7.06 -28.79
C ASP A 60 -44.05 8.49 -28.37
#